data_AF-A0A7X4F7Y8-F1
#
_entry.id   AF-A0A7X4F7Y8-F1
#
_cell.length_a   1.000
_cell.length_b   1.000
_cell.length_c   1.000
_cell.angle_alpha   90.00
_cell.angle_beta   90.00
_cell.angle_gamma   90.00
#
_symmetry.space_group_name_H-M   'P 1'
#
loop_
_entity.id
_entity.type
_entity.pdbx_description
1 polymer ?
#
loop_
_entity_poly.entity_id
_entity_poly.type
_entity_poly.pdbx_seq_one_letter_code
_entity_poly.pdbx_strand_id
1 'polypeptide(L)'
;MKHDITGMSHAQFSTWLTPMVDRALFEARERLVSLLAENADRDALEAEFREFYEGYCGLAFELEEREEDLLSILRASDRFAPLQRRVAVVEAARKTSPIGRIARRMSDKPLLTDPQPEIQVSALSDDGFRALMETFANWGLFAARERIVKLQKVAPTAAAAEQLKSEFLDFFVYYLELEQFLEDYDYDPDEGLELRPEVAERLERSVAEVEAGTAELIPIKEVAKELGLKW
;
A
#
# COMPACT_ATOMS: atom_id res chain seq x y z
N MET A 1 -5.78 0.34 18.88
CA MET A 1 -5.15 -0.07 20.16
C MET A 1 -3.74 0.50 20.13
N LYS A 2 -3.31 1.30 21.12
CA LYS A 2 -1.99 1.96 21.07
C LYS A 2 -0.89 0.90 21.11
N HIS A 3 -0.18 0.68 20.01
CA HIS A 3 0.86 -0.34 19.94
C HIS A 3 2.18 0.29 20.39
N ASP A 4 2.43 0.27 21.71
CA ASP A 4 3.71 0.71 22.25
C ASP A 4 4.82 -0.30 21.90
N ILE A 5 5.44 -0.10 20.73
CA ILE A 5 6.56 -0.94 20.27
C ILE A 5 7.82 -0.74 21.12
N THR A 6 7.90 0.34 21.93
CA THR A 6 9.10 0.65 22.72
C THR A 6 9.31 -0.37 23.84
N GLY A 7 8.22 -0.88 24.42
CA GLY A 7 8.25 -1.92 25.46
C GLY A 7 8.37 -3.36 24.95
N MET A 8 8.30 -3.60 23.64
CA MET A 8 8.34 -4.96 23.09
C MET A 8 9.75 -5.57 23.19
N SER A 9 9.80 -6.85 23.59
CA SER A 9 11.00 -7.68 23.43
C SER A 9 11.30 -7.94 21.96
N HIS A 10 12.51 -8.41 21.65
CA HIS A 10 12.90 -8.77 20.27
C HIS A 10 11.92 -9.75 19.63
N ALA A 11 11.50 -10.81 20.36
CA ALA A 11 10.57 -11.80 19.83
C ALA A 11 9.17 -11.21 19.59
N GLN A 12 8.64 -10.44 20.55
CA GLN A 12 7.33 -9.79 20.39
C GLN A 12 7.32 -8.81 19.20
N PHE A 13 8.37 -7.99 19.09
CA PHE A 13 8.49 -7.02 18.01
C PHE A 13 8.69 -7.71 16.66
N SER A 14 9.47 -8.79 16.61
CA SER A 14 9.65 -9.59 15.39
C SER A 14 8.32 -10.16 14.89
N THR A 15 7.50 -10.76 15.78
CA THR A 15 6.17 -11.28 15.43
C THR A 15 5.23 -10.17 14.96
N TRP A 16 5.28 -9.01 15.60
CA TRP A 16 4.48 -7.85 15.21
C TRP A 16 4.87 -7.29 13.85
N LEU A 17 6.16 -7.34 13.49
CA LEU A 17 6.69 -6.86 12.21
C LEU A 17 6.41 -7.80 11.03
N THR A 18 6.35 -9.12 11.26
CA THR A 18 6.16 -10.13 10.20
C THR A 18 5.09 -9.75 9.16
N PRO A 19 3.85 -9.36 9.52
CA PRO A 19 2.85 -9.01 8.52
C PRO A 19 3.19 -7.77 7.68
N MET A 20 4.13 -6.92 8.10
CA MET A 20 4.57 -5.75 7.31
C MET A 20 5.72 -6.09 6.38
N VAL A 21 6.63 -6.99 6.79
CA VAL A 21 7.85 -7.32 6.04
C VAL A 21 7.75 -8.58 5.18
N ASP A 22 6.72 -9.40 5.37
CA ASP A 22 6.41 -10.58 4.57
C ASP A 22 5.13 -10.33 3.74
N ARG A 23 5.17 -9.28 2.91
CA ARG A 23 4.10 -8.90 1.97
C ARG A 23 4.49 -9.22 0.53
N ALA A 24 3.47 -9.44 -0.31
CA ALA A 24 3.62 -9.68 -1.75
C ALA A 24 4.39 -8.56 -2.47
N LEU A 25 4.34 -7.31 -1.96
CA LEU A 25 5.13 -6.17 -2.45
C LEU A 25 6.61 -6.50 -2.65
N PHE A 26 7.23 -7.22 -1.71
CA PHE A 26 8.67 -7.50 -1.77
C PHE A 26 9.00 -8.52 -2.85
N GLU A 27 8.11 -9.50 -3.08
CA GLU A 27 8.26 -10.46 -4.17
C GLU A 27 7.99 -9.80 -5.52
N ALA A 28 6.98 -8.93 -5.60
CA ALA A 28 6.67 -8.15 -6.79
C ALA A 28 7.83 -7.25 -7.19
N ARG A 29 8.51 -6.63 -6.23
CA ARG A 29 9.73 -5.86 -6.49
C ARG A 29 10.84 -6.69 -7.12
N GLU A 30 11.08 -7.93 -6.66
CA GLU A 30 12.12 -8.79 -7.26
C GLU A 30 11.79 -9.18 -8.70
N ARG A 31 10.51 -9.44 -8.99
CA ARG A 31 10.05 -9.68 -10.36
C ARG A 31 10.19 -8.43 -11.23
N LEU A 32 9.81 -7.26 -10.71
CA LEU A 32 9.95 -5.98 -11.39
C LEU A 32 11.42 -5.68 -11.76
N VAL A 33 12.35 -5.90 -10.82
CA VAL A 33 13.80 -5.76 -11.09
C VAL A 33 14.26 -6.68 -12.21
N SER A 34 13.77 -7.92 -12.22
CA SER A 34 14.11 -8.90 -13.28
C SER A 34 13.59 -8.44 -14.64
N LEU A 35 12.33 -8.00 -14.71
CA LEU A 35 11.73 -7.46 -15.94
C LEU A 35 12.46 -6.22 -16.46
N LEU A 36 12.86 -5.31 -15.56
CA LEU A 36 13.65 -4.13 -15.92
C LEU A 36 15.02 -4.52 -16.49
N ALA A 37 15.72 -5.48 -15.87
CA ALA A 37 17.01 -5.97 -16.35
C ALA A 37 16.92 -6.67 -17.72
N GLU A 38 15.79 -7.32 -18.00
CA GLU A 38 15.50 -7.99 -19.27
C GLU A 38 15.01 -7.02 -20.37
N ASN A 39 14.86 -5.73 -20.06
CA ASN A 39 14.23 -4.74 -20.93
C ASN A 39 12.84 -5.18 -21.42
N ALA A 40 12.04 -5.77 -20.51
CA ALA A 40 10.67 -6.19 -20.79
C ALA A 40 9.82 -5.04 -21.36
N ASP A 41 8.81 -5.37 -22.17
CA ASP A 41 7.92 -4.37 -22.74
C ASP A 41 6.98 -3.73 -21.70
N ARG A 42 6.22 -2.73 -22.14
CA ARG A 42 5.31 -1.98 -21.28
C ARG A 42 4.26 -2.88 -20.64
N ASP A 43 3.63 -3.76 -21.41
CA ASP A 43 2.55 -4.63 -20.93
C ASP A 43 3.04 -5.52 -19.77
N ALA A 44 4.25 -6.08 -19.87
CA ALA A 44 4.85 -6.86 -18.79
C ALA A 44 5.13 -6.03 -17.54
N LEU A 45 5.62 -4.80 -17.70
CA LEU A 45 5.87 -3.87 -16.60
C LEU A 45 4.57 -3.39 -15.93
N GLU A 46 3.51 -3.12 -16.69
CA GLU A 46 2.19 -2.72 -16.17
C GLU A 46 1.54 -3.86 -15.37
N ALA A 47 1.66 -5.11 -15.85
CA ALA A 47 1.16 -6.27 -15.13
C ALA A 47 1.85 -6.42 -13.76
N GLU A 48 3.17 -6.31 -13.70
CA GLU A 48 3.91 -6.39 -12.44
C GLU A 48 3.71 -5.14 -11.57
N PHE A 49 3.53 -3.96 -12.17
CA PHE A 49 3.20 -2.74 -11.43
C PHE A 49 1.88 -2.88 -10.67
N ARG A 50 0.86 -3.53 -11.25
CA ARG A 50 -0.41 -3.79 -10.56
C ARG A 50 -0.20 -4.62 -9.29
N GLU A 51 0.54 -5.72 -9.40
CA GLU A 51 0.90 -6.59 -8.26
C GLU A 51 1.71 -5.83 -7.20
N PHE A 52 2.66 -5.02 -7.64
CA PHE A 52 3.44 -4.15 -6.77
C PHE A 52 2.55 -3.16 -6.03
N TYR A 53 1.65 -2.47 -6.74
CA TYR A 53 0.79 -1.44 -6.17
C TYR A 53 -0.24 -2.01 -5.20
N GLU A 54 -0.82 -3.17 -5.49
CA GLU A 54 -1.72 -3.87 -4.56
C GLU A 54 -0.96 -4.27 -3.27
N GLY A 55 0.24 -4.82 -3.41
CA GLY A 55 1.12 -5.13 -2.29
C GLY A 55 1.48 -3.89 -1.47
N TYR A 56 1.71 -2.76 -2.15
CA TYR A 56 1.98 -1.46 -1.54
C TYR A 56 0.78 -0.97 -0.73
N CYS A 57 -0.43 -1.00 -1.28
CA CYS A 57 -1.65 -0.62 -0.57
C CYS A 57 -1.82 -1.42 0.72
N GLY A 58 -1.55 -2.73 0.68
CA GLY A 58 -1.57 -3.59 1.87
C GLY A 58 -0.57 -3.16 2.95
N LEU A 59 0.63 -2.72 2.57
CA LEU A 59 1.61 -2.17 3.50
C LEU A 59 1.18 -0.80 4.04
N ALA A 60 0.66 0.06 3.16
CA ALA A 60 0.23 1.41 3.51
C ALA A 60 -0.87 1.40 4.58
N PHE A 61 -1.90 0.53 4.45
CA PHE A 61 -2.93 0.41 5.49
C PHE A 61 -2.38 0.06 6.86
N GLU A 62 -1.40 -0.84 6.93
CA GLU A 62 -0.76 -1.18 8.20
C GLU A 62 0.03 0.00 8.79
N LEU A 63 0.80 0.71 7.96
CA LEU A 63 1.65 1.79 8.46
C LEU A 63 0.86 3.06 8.81
N GLU A 64 -0.19 3.39 8.06
CA GLU A 64 -1.01 4.58 8.32
C GLU A 64 -1.83 4.48 9.60
N GLU A 65 -2.35 3.28 9.94
CA GLU A 65 -3.03 3.06 11.23
C GLU A 65 -2.12 3.41 12.42
N ARG A 66 -0.80 3.36 12.21
CA ARG A 66 0.24 3.49 13.25
C ARG A 66 1.07 4.76 13.11
N GLU A 67 0.78 5.60 12.11
CA GLU A 67 1.63 6.73 11.73
C GLU A 67 1.87 7.69 12.91
N GLU A 68 0.80 8.09 13.62
CA GLU A 68 0.92 9.02 14.75
C GLU A 68 1.76 8.44 15.90
N ASP A 69 1.58 7.16 16.22
CA ASP A 69 2.33 6.48 17.28
C ASP A 69 3.83 6.38 16.91
N LEU A 70 4.14 6.02 15.66
CA LEU A 70 5.53 5.90 15.18
C LEU A 70 6.22 7.27 15.09
N LEU A 71 5.51 8.30 14.63
CA LEU A 71 6.01 9.68 14.64
C LEU A 71 6.26 10.17 16.08
N SER A 72 5.39 9.82 17.02
CA SER A 72 5.58 10.17 18.43
C SER A 72 6.85 9.53 19.01
N ILE A 73 7.14 8.28 18.67
CA ILE A 73 8.38 7.60 19.08
C ILE A 73 9.62 8.29 18.49
N LEU A 74 9.58 8.63 17.20
CA LEU A 74 10.67 9.35 16.53
C LEU A 74 10.95 10.69 17.21
N ARG A 75 9.89 11.46 17.52
CA ARG A 75 9.99 12.79 18.14
C ARG A 75 10.45 12.74 19.60
N ALA A 76 10.20 11.64 20.31
CA ALA A 76 10.54 11.50 21.72
C ALA A 76 12.04 11.26 21.98
N SER A 77 12.87 11.02 20.95
CA SER A 77 14.28 10.69 21.12
C SER A 77 15.22 11.41 20.14
N ASP A 78 16.18 12.16 20.68
CA ASP A 78 17.22 12.85 19.91
C ASP A 78 18.11 11.90 19.09
N ARG A 79 18.17 10.62 19.47
CA ARG A 79 18.87 9.58 18.71
C ARG A 79 18.39 9.51 17.26
N PHE A 80 17.11 9.84 17.02
CA PHE A 80 16.51 9.79 15.70
C PHE A 80 16.51 11.14 14.98
N ALA A 81 17.31 12.13 15.41
CA ALA A 81 17.41 13.44 14.76
C ALA A 81 17.61 13.38 13.22
N PRO A 82 18.38 12.44 12.64
CA PRO A 82 18.44 12.29 11.18
C PRO A 82 17.10 11.90 10.53
N LEU A 83 16.36 10.98 11.15
CA LEU A 83 15.04 10.54 10.68
C LEU A 83 14.01 11.66 10.86
N GLN A 84 14.05 12.37 11.98
CA GLN A 84 13.18 13.53 12.23
C GLN A 84 13.32 14.60 11.16
N ARG A 85 14.54 14.86 10.65
CA ARG A 85 14.75 15.81 9.54
C ARG A 85 14.09 15.36 8.24
N ARG A 86 14.18 14.06 7.91
CA ARG A 86 13.53 13.49 6.72
C ARG A 86 12.00 13.55 6.85
N VAL A 87 11.48 13.20 8.02
CA VAL A 87 10.05 13.36 8.34
C VAL A 87 9.61 14.82 8.17
N ALA A 88 10.38 15.80 8.67
CA ALA A 88 10.03 17.20 8.51
C ALA A 88 9.97 17.65 7.05
N VAL A 89 10.82 17.10 6.16
CA VAL A 89 10.75 17.35 4.71
C VAL A 89 9.45 16.77 4.15
N VAL A 90 9.10 15.54 4.51
CA VAL A 90 7.84 14.92 4.11
C VAL A 90 6.64 15.74 4.59
N GLU A 91 6.57 16.09 5.88
CA GLU A 91 5.46 16.85 6.46
C GLU A 91 5.31 18.24 5.85
N ALA A 92 6.42 18.86 5.41
CA ALA A 92 6.38 20.17 4.76
C ALA A 92 5.91 20.12 3.29
N ALA A 93 6.15 19.00 2.60
CA ALA A 93 5.77 18.81 1.19
C ALA A 93 4.40 18.15 1.01
N ARG A 94 3.95 17.40 2.02
CA ARG A 94 2.72 16.61 2.00
C ARG A 94 1.49 17.47 1.71
N LYS A 95 0.72 17.03 0.72
CA LYS A 95 -0.49 17.69 0.24
C LYS A 95 -1.77 17.03 0.76
N THR A 96 -1.71 15.75 1.15
CA THR A 96 -2.88 14.96 1.55
C THR A 96 -2.95 14.66 3.04
N SER A 97 -4.17 14.53 3.54
CA SER A 97 -4.42 14.08 4.91
C SER A 97 -4.31 12.54 5.00
N PRO A 98 -4.04 11.94 6.18
CA PRO A 98 -4.08 10.48 6.33
C PRO A 98 -5.41 9.86 5.85
N ILE A 99 -6.54 10.51 6.15
CA ILE A 99 -7.87 10.05 5.68
C ILE A 99 -7.98 10.17 4.16
N GLY A 100 -7.42 11.22 3.56
CA GLY A 100 -7.39 11.41 2.12
C GLY A 100 -6.60 10.34 1.38
N ARG A 101 -5.46 9.92 1.93
CA ARG A 101 -4.67 8.80 1.39
C ARG A 101 -5.42 7.48 1.45
N ILE A 102 -6.06 7.19 2.58
CA ILE A 102 -6.92 5.99 2.72
C ILE A 102 -8.06 6.04 1.68
N ALA A 103 -8.75 7.19 1.56
CA ALA A 103 -9.85 7.36 0.61
C ALA A 103 -9.39 7.15 -0.84
N ARG A 104 -8.22 7.69 -1.20
CA ARG A 104 -7.61 7.53 -2.54
C ARG A 104 -7.33 6.06 -2.87
N ARG A 105 -6.95 5.24 -1.90
CA ARG A 105 -6.70 3.80 -2.12
C ARG A 105 -7.96 2.94 -2.12
N MET A 106 -9.03 3.40 -1.46
CA MET A 106 -10.26 2.64 -1.24
C MET A 106 -11.39 3.00 -2.19
N SER A 107 -11.28 4.09 -2.93
CA SER A 107 -12.38 4.60 -3.76
C SER A 107 -11.89 5.34 -4.99
N ASP A 108 -12.75 5.33 -6.01
CA ASP A 108 -12.71 6.15 -7.23
C ASP A 108 -12.84 7.66 -6.95
N LYS A 109 -13.05 8.05 -5.68
CA LYS A 109 -13.35 9.43 -5.28
C LYS A 109 -12.45 9.86 -4.13
N PRO A 110 -11.27 10.44 -4.42
CA PRO A 110 -10.48 11.11 -3.40
C PRO A 110 -11.33 12.13 -2.63
N LEU A 111 -10.96 12.40 -1.37
CA LEU A 111 -11.60 13.46 -0.60
C LEU A 111 -11.59 14.75 -1.42
N LEU A 112 -12.77 15.36 -1.62
CA LEU A 112 -12.96 16.62 -2.36
C LEU A 112 -12.07 17.78 -1.87
N THR A 113 -11.56 17.67 -0.64
CA THR A 113 -10.70 18.66 0.01
C THR A 113 -9.22 18.50 -0.32
N ASP A 114 -8.80 17.32 -0.79
CA ASP A 114 -7.41 17.01 -1.06
C ASP A 114 -7.11 17.29 -2.55
N PRO A 115 -5.92 17.81 -2.87
CA PRO A 115 -5.55 18.07 -4.26
C PRO A 115 -5.49 16.76 -5.04
N GLN A 116 -5.94 16.84 -6.29
CA GLN A 116 -5.87 15.71 -7.22
C GLN A 116 -4.42 15.51 -7.67
N PRO A 117 -3.97 14.27 -7.89
CA PRO A 117 -2.68 14.03 -8.49
C PRO A 117 -2.60 14.65 -9.90
N GLU A 118 -1.42 15.12 -10.27
CA GLU A 118 -1.22 15.83 -11.54
C GLU A 118 -0.78 14.89 -12.67
N ILE A 119 -0.20 13.73 -12.32
CA ILE A 119 0.42 12.80 -13.26
C ILE A 119 -0.43 11.54 -13.34
N GLN A 120 -1.09 11.34 -14.47
CA GLN A 120 -1.77 10.07 -14.79
C GLN A 120 -0.74 9.02 -15.22
N VAL A 121 -0.62 7.92 -14.48
CA VAL A 121 0.38 6.88 -14.76
C VAL A 121 0.16 6.26 -16.15
N SER A 122 -1.09 6.03 -16.55
CA SER A 122 -1.43 5.50 -17.88
C SER A 122 -1.04 6.44 -19.02
N ALA A 123 -1.00 7.75 -18.76
CA ALA A 123 -0.61 8.76 -19.74
C ALA A 123 0.92 8.92 -19.90
N LEU A 124 1.74 8.23 -19.11
CA LEU A 124 3.19 8.26 -19.26
C LEU A 124 3.62 7.65 -20.60
N SER A 125 4.69 8.17 -21.20
CA SER A 125 5.39 7.48 -22.30
C SER A 125 6.04 6.19 -21.79
N ASP A 126 6.40 5.28 -22.69
CA ASP A 126 7.06 4.01 -22.31
C ASP A 126 8.36 4.26 -21.52
N ASP A 127 9.16 5.24 -21.94
CA ASP A 127 10.37 5.66 -21.22
C ASP A 127 10.03 6.27 -19.85
N GLY A 128 8.97 7.07 -19.76
CA GLY A 128 8.53 7.68 -18.51
C GLY A 128 8.00 6.64 -17.51
N PHE A 129 7.22 5.67 -18.00
CA PHE A 129 6.72 4.56 -17.20
C PHE A 129 7.85 3.66 -16.73
N ARG A 130 8.81 3.33 -17.61
CA ARG A 130 10.02 2.59 -17.20
C ARG A 130 10.81 3.33 -16.12
N ALA A 131 11.03 4.63 -16.28
CA ALA A 131 11.75 5.42 -15.27
C ALA A 131 11.01 5.44 -13.92
N LEU A 132 9.68 5.45 -13.92
CA LEU A 132 8.87 5.31 -12.72
C LEU A 132 9.08 3.92 -12.08
N MET A 133 9.07 2.84 -12.88
CA MET A 133 9.32 1.48 -12.39
C MET A 133 10.72 1.33 -11.79
N GLU A 134 11.74 1.90 -12.44
CA GLU A 134 13.11 1.94 -11.92
C GLU A 134 13.17 2.70 -10.58
N THR A 135 12.43 3.80 -10.46
CA THR A 135 12.33 4.57 -9.21
C THR A 135 11.74 3.71 -8.09
N PHE A 136 10.63 3.01 -8.34
CA PHE A 136 10.02 2.11 -7.35
C PHE A 136 10.93 0.93 -7.00
N ALA A 137 11.52 0.26 -7.99
CA ALA A 137 12.38 -0.89 -7.77
C ALA A 137 13.63 -0.56 -6.92
N ASN A 138 14.10 0.69 -6.97
CA ASN A 138 15.27 1.17 -6.24
C ASN A 138 14.94 1.94 -4.96
N TRP A 139 13.67 1.98 -4.55
CA TRP A 139 13.28 2.74 -3.37
C TRP A 139 13.97 2.21 -2.09
N GLY A 140 14.38 3.11 -1.19
CA GLY A 140 15.16 2.74 0.00
C GLY A 140 14.43 1.81 0.99
N LEU A 141 13.09 1.73 0.87
CA LEU A 141 12.23 0.82 1.62
C LEU A 141 12.69 -0.65 1.52
N PHE A 142 13.10 -1.10 0.33
CA PHE A 142 13.50 -2.48 0.08
C PHE A 142 14.80 -2.83 0.82
N ALA A 143 15.79 -1.95 0.74
CA ALA A 143 17.05 -2.10 1.47
C ALA A 143 16.84 -2.05 2.99
N ALA A 144 15.92 -1.22 3.48
CA ALA A 144 15.57 -1.19 4.90
C ALA A 144 14.90 -2.50 5.35
N ARG A 145 13.99 -3.06 4.55
CA ARG A 145 13.36 -4.35 4.82
C ARG A 145 14.37 -5.48 4.93
N GLU A 146 15.37 -5.55 4.04
CA GLU A 146 16.42 -6.56 4.15
C GLU A 146 17.16 -6.52 5.49
N ARG A 147 17.46 -5.32 6.00
CA ARG A 147 18.14 -5.16 7.30
C ARG A 147 17.24 -5.64 8.44
N ILE A 148 15.95 -5.34 8.39
CA ILE A 148 14.95 -5.83 9.35
C ILE A 148 14.89 -7.36 9.36
N VAL A 149 14.75 -8.00 8.20
CA VAL A 149 14.68 -9.46 8.09
C VAL A 149 15.96 -10.14 8.58
N LYS A 150 17.12 -9.54 8.33
CA LYS A 150 18.39 -10.03 8.90
C LYS A 150 18.37 -9.94 10.43
N LEU A 151 17.90 -8.84 11.01
CA LEU A 151 17.83 -8.62 12.46
C LEU A 151 16.76 -9.48 13.16
N GLN A 152 15.66 -9.83 12.50
CA GLN A 152 14.68 -10.79 13.03
C GLN A 152 15.29 -12.19 13.27
N LYS A 153 16.35 -12.55 12.55
CA LYS A 153 17.04 -13.85 12.66
C LYS A 153 18.18 -13.86 13.69
N VAL A 154 18.53 -12.70 14.26
CA VAL A 154 19.60 -12.59 15.26
C VAL A 154 19.11 -13.09 16.63
N ALA A 155 20.03 -13.55 17.47
CA ALA A 155 19.71 -13.98 18.83
C ALA A 155 18.98 -12.87 19.62
N PRO A 156 17.89 -13.20 20.34
CA PRO A 156 17.03 -12.22 20.98
C PRO A 156 17.72 -11.62 22.21
N THR A 157 18.33 -10.45 22.02
CA THR A 157 18.94 -9.64 23.08
C THR A 157 18.30 -8.26 23.14
N ALA A 158 18.45 -7.55 24.26
CA ALA A 158 17.96 -6.18 24.38
C ALA A 158 18.58 -5.25 23.32
N ALA A 159 19.89 -5.38 23.07
CA ALA A 159 20.57 -4.61 22.03
C ALA A 159 20.03 -4.93 20.63
N ALA A 160 19.80 -6.21 20.32
CA ALA A 160 19.19 -6.61 19.05
C ALA A 160 17.75 -6.08 18.90
N ALA A 161 16.97 -6.04 19.99
CA ALA A 161 15.63 -5.45 19.99
C ALA A 161 15.67 -3.95 19.64
N GLU A 162 16.57 -3.21 20.28
CA GLU A 162 16.73 -1.77 20.03
C GLU A 162 17.26 -1.46 18.62
N GLN A 163 18.13 -2.32 18.08
CA GLN A 163 18.58 -2.20 16.70
C GLN A 163 17.44 -2.49 15.71
N LEU A 164 16.66 -3.56 15.95
CA LEU A 164 15.52 -3.93 15.11
C LEU A 164 14.46 -2.81 15.07
N LYS A 165 14.13 -2.21 16.23
CA LYS A 165 13.23 -1.04 16.31
C LYS A 165 13.77 0.15 15.53
N SER A 166 15.07 0.43 15.65
CA SER A 166 15.72 1.51 14.93
C SER A 166 15.65 1.34 13.41
N GLU A 167 15.89 0.13 12.90
CA GLU A 167 15.79 -0.17 11.47
C GLU A 167 14.35 -0.12 10.98
N PHE A 168 13.38 -0.55 11.81
CA PHE A 168 11.96 -0.41 11.48
C PHE A 168 11.53 1.06 11.36
N LEU A 169 12.02 1.94 12.24
CA LEU A 169 11.72 3.36 12.14
C LEU A 169 12.32 3.98 10.87
N ASP A 170 13.49 3.54 10.41
CA ASP A 170 14.05 3.96 9.12
C ASP A 170 13.20 3.44 7.94
N PHE A 171 12.77 2.18 7.97
CA PHE A 171 11.82 1.61 7.00
C PHE A 171 10.51 2.42 6.93
N PHE A 172 9.95 2.78 8.08
CA PHE A 172 8.76 3.63 8.15
C PHE A 172 9.00 5.01 7.53
N VAL A 173 10.16 5.63 7.73
CA VAL A 173 10.47 6.91 7.08
C VAL A 173 10.59 6.76 5.56
N TYR A 174 11.21 5.69 5.05
CA TYR A 174 11.21 5.42 3.60
C TYR A 174 9.80 5.22 3.03
N TYR A 175 8.90 4.62 3.81
CA TYR A 175 7.49 4.53 3.44
C TYR A 175 6.85 5.93 3.36
N LEU A 176 7.07 6.80 4.35
CA LEU A 176 6.52 8.16 4.33
C LEU A 176 7.02 8.97 3.12
N GLU A 177 8.29 8.79 2.75
CA GLU A 177 8.87 9.40 1.55
C GLU A 177 8.25 8.84 0.26
N LEU A 178 8.02 7.52 0.19
CA LEU A 178 7.34 6.90 -0.96
C LEU A 178 5.92 7.44 -1.10
N GLU A 179 5.19 7.51 0.02
CA GLU A 179 3.84 8.02 0.03
C GLU A 179 3.78 9.48 -0.43
N GLN A 180 4.70 10.32 0.05
CA GLN A 180 4.79 11.71 -0.41
C GLN A 180 5.11 11.79 -1.90
N PHE A 181 5.99 10.94 -2.41
CA PHE A 181 6.30 10.87 -3.85
C PHE A 181 5.08 10.47 -4.68
N LEU A 182 4.29 9.50 -4.20
CA LEU A 182 3.08 9.02 -4.87
C LEU A 182 1.92 10.02 -4.85
N GLU A 183 1.98 11.08 -4.04
CA GLU A 183 0.88 12.06 -3.99
C GLU A 183 0.60 12.74 -5.33
N ASP A 184 1.63 12.86 -6.18
CA ASP A 184 1.57 13.49 -7.49
C ASP A 184 1.10 12.54 -8.60
N TYR A 185 1.05 11.23 -8.33
CA TYR A 185 0.68 10.20 -9.29
C TYR A 185 -0.74 9.68 -9.04
N ASP A 186 -1.51 9.61 -10.13
CA ASP A 186 -2.81 8.95 -10.16
C ASP A 186 -2.67 7.61 -10.86
N TYR A 187 -3.15 6.57 -10.20
CA TYR A 187 -3.24 5.22 -10.74
C TYR A 187 -4.56 4.61 -10.30
N ASP A 188 -5.40 4.33 -11.28
CA ASP A 188 -6.64 3.60 -11.10
C ASP A 188 -6.35 2.09 -11.26
N PRO A 189 -6.43 1.30 -10.17
CA PRO A 189 -6.16 -0.14 -10.24
C PRO A 189 -7.19 -0.89 -11.10
N ASP A 190 -8.36 -0.29 -11.35
CA ASP A 190 -9.41 -0.84 -12.20
C ASP A 190 -9.28 -0.41 -13.68
N GLU A 191 -8.29 0.42 -14.03
CA GLU A 191 -8.02 0.81 -15.40
C GLU A 191 -7.65 -0.43 -16.25
N GLY A 192 -8.39 -0.65 -17.34
CA GLY A 192 -8.27 -1.86 -18.17
C GLY A 192 -9.06 -3.08 -17.67
N LEU A 193 -9.81 -2.96 -16.57
CA LEU A 193 -10.76 -3.96 -16.07
C LEU A 193 -12.22 -3.63 -16.48
N GLU A 194 -12.42 -2.94 -17.61
CA GLU A 194 -13.77 -2.58 -18.04
C GLU A 194 -14.62 -3.83 -18.28
N LEU A 195 -15.90 -3.74 -17.91
CA LEU A 195 -16.85 -4.81 -18.22
C LEU A 195 -16.87 -5.03 -19.73
N ARG A 196 -16.67 -6.29 -20.14
CA ARG A 196 -16.88 -6.68 -21.53
C ARG A 196 -18.28 -6.25 -21.96
N PRO A 197 -18.46 -5.74 -23.20
CA PRO A 197 -19.75 -5.22 -23.65
C PRO A 197 -20.91 -6.19 -23.42
N GLU A 198 -20.70 -7.48 -23.64
CA GLU A 198 -21.77 -8.48 -23.43
C GLU A 198 -22.18 -8.63 -21.95
N VAL A 199 -21.23 -8.44 -21.03
CA VAL A 199 -21.49 -8.50 -19.59
C VAL A 199 -22.20 -7.21 -19.15
N ALA A 200 -21.75 -6.05 -19.64
CA ALA A 200 -22.40 -4.77 -19.38
C ALA A 200 -23.86 -4.78 -19.85
N GLU A 201 -24.12 -5.17 -21.10
CA GLU A 201 -25.49 -5.27 -21.65
C GLU A 201 -26.37 -6.25 -20.86
N ARG A 202 -25.80 -7.38 -20.40
CA ARG A 202 -26.52 -8.34 -19.56
C ARG A 202 -26.85 -7.74 -18.19
N LEU A 203 -25.92 -7.01 -17.60
CA LEU A 203 -26.11 -6.35 -16.32
C LEU A 203 -27.20 -5.27 -16.43
N GLU A 204 -27.13 -4.41 -17.45
CA GLU A 204 -28.13 -3.38 -17.74
C GLU A 204 -29.51 -3.98 -17.94
N ARG A 205 -29.61 -5.09 -18.68
CA ARG A 205 -30.88 -5.81 -18.87
C ARG A 205 -31.44 -6.34 -17.56
N SER A 206 -30.59 -6.96 -16.74
CA SER A 206 -31.00 -7.50 -15.44
C SER A 206 -31.48 -6.38 -14.51
N VAL A 207 -30.78 -5.25 -14.46
CA VAL A 207 -31.20 -4.08 -13.68
C VAL A 207 -32.56 -3.55 -14.19
N ALA A 208 -32.72 -3.42 -15.51
CA ALA A 208 -33.98 -2.97 -16.10
C ALA A 208 -35.15 -3.92 -15.80
N GLU A 209 -34.91 -5.24 -15.79
CA GLU A 209 -35.91 -6.25 -15.42
C GLU A 209 -36.31 -6.12 -13.93
N VAL A 210 -35.36 -5.82 -13.05
CA VAL A 210 -35.64 -5.56 -11.62
C VAL A 210 -36.46 -4.29 -11.45
N GLU A 211 -36.07 -3.20 -12.10
CA GLU A 211 -36.78 -1.92 -12.05
C GLU A 211 -38.19 -2.00 -12.66
N ALA A 212 -38.36 -2.79 -13.73
CA ALA A 212 -39.64 -3.08 -14.33
C ALA A 212 -40.50 -4.06 -13.51
N GLY A 213 -39.96 -4.66 -12.45
CA GLY A 213 -40.62 -5.67 -11.63
C GLY A 213 -40.87 -6.99 -12.35
N THR A 214 -40.14 -7.25 -13.44
CA THR A 214 -40.24 -8.47 -14.26
C THR A 214 -39.15 -9.49 -13.94
N ALA A 215 -38.13 -9.10 -13.19
CA ALA A 215 -37.07 -10.01 -12.75
C ALA A 215 -37.61 -11.04 -11.76
N GLU A 216 -37.19 -12.28 -11.93
CA GLU A 216 -37.41 -13.34 -10.95
C GLU A 216 -36.41 -13.17 -9.80
N LEU A 217 -36.89 -12.61 -8.69
CA LEU A 217 -36.07 -12.34 -7.49
C LEU A 217 -36.27 -13.43 -6.45
N ILE A 218 -35.18 -13.90 -5.87
CA ILE A 218 -35.22 -14.84 -4.75
C ILE A 218 -35.43 -14.05 -3.46
N PRO A 219 -36.48 -14.34 -2.66
CA PRO A 219 -36.70 -13.69 -1.39
C PRO A 219 -35.51 -13.87 -0.43
N ILE A 220 -35.14 -12.82 0.29
CA ILE A 220 -33.97 -12.84 1.18
C ILE A 220 -34.04 -13.92 2.28
N LYS A 221 -35.26 -14.31 2.67
CA LYS A 221 -35.51 -15.41 3.62
C LYS A 221 -35.16 -16.78 3.04
N GLU A 222 -35.37 -16.98 1.74
CA GLU A 222 -35.00 -18.22 1.06
C GLU A 222 -33.49 -18.31 0.90
N VAL A 223 -32.84 -17.21 0.51
CA VAL A 223 -31.37 -17.11 0.47
C VAL A 223 -30.76 -17.38 1.85
N ALA A 224 -31.30 -16.77 2.91
CA ALA A 224 -30.81 -17.00 4.27
C ALA A 224 -30.93 -18.47 4.72
N LYS A 225 -32.02 -19.14 4.33
CA LYS A 225 -32.23 -20.56 4.61
C LYS A 225 -31.23 -21.44 3.87
N GLU A 226 -30.95 -21.17 2.59
CA GLU A 226 -29.96 -21.91 1.80
C GLU A 226 -28.54 -21.77 2.35
N LEU A 227 -28.21 -20.59 2.85
CA LEU A 227 -26.89 -20.29 3.43
C LEU A 227 -26.77 -20.69 4.91
N GLY A 228 -27.80 -21.30 5.52
CA GLY A 228 -27.79 -21.72 6.92
C GLY A 228 -27.78 -20.57 7.93
N LEU A 229 -28.17 -19.36 7.50
CA LEU A 229 -28.23 -18.17 8.32
C LEU A 229 -29.57 -18.12 9.06
N LYS A 230 -29.53 -17.70 10.34
CA LYS A 230 -30.76 -17.41 11.09
C LYS A 230 -31.25 -16.02 10.71
N TRP A 231 -32.49 -15.92 10.25
CA TRP A 231 -33.16 -14.70 9.83
C TRP A 231 -34.42 -14.44 10.66
#